data_AF-A0A7J3XHH6-F1
#
_entry.id   AF-A0A7J3XHH6-F1
#
_cell.length_a   1.000
_cell.length_b   1.000
_cell.length_c   1.000
_cell.angle_alpha   90.00
_cell.angle_beta   90.00
_cell.angle_gamma   90.00
#
_symmetry.space_group_name_H-M   'P 1'
#
loop_
_entity.id
_entity.type
_entity.pdbx_description
1 polymer ?
#
loop_
_entity_poly.entity_id
_entity_poly.type
_entity_poly.pdbx_seq_one_letter_code
_entity_poly.pdbx_strand_id
1 'polypeptide(L)' 'MRFCAELLGNLGRSTGGEVCVELGGCVEVAEAVGRVLRALGIPLDLEELLVTSERGEPLPAGATTCQVSRVRVVRLYKGG' A
#
# COMPACT_ATOMS: atom_id res chain seq x y z
N MET A 1 14.86 4.20 5.22
CA MET A 1 14.05 4.74 4.10
C MET A 1 12.60 4.72 4.52
N ARG A 2 11.83 5.77 4.27
CA ARG A 2 10.41 5.82 4.66
C ARG A 2 9.53 5.53 3.45
N PHE A 3 8.64 4.55 3.57
CA PHE A 3 7.60 4.25 2.60
C PHE A 3 6.23 4.49 3.22
N CYS A 4 5.34 5.17 2.51
CA CYS A 4 4.01 5.53 3.01
C CYS A 4 2.92 4.94 2.11
N ALA A 5 1.90 4.36 2.73
CA ALA A 5 0.69 3.93 2.07
C ALA A 5 -0.49 4.77 2.56
N GLU A 6 -1.11 5.48 1.64
CA GLU A 6 -2.37 6.18 1.85
C GLU A 6 -3.51 5.16 1.69
N LEU A 7 -4.19 4.85 2.79
CA LEU A 7 -5.30 3.91 2.83
C LEU A 7 -6.60 4.65 2.51
N LEU A 8 -7.25 4.27 1.41
CA LEU A 8 -8.45 4.94 0.93
C LEU A 8 -9.72 4.13 1.24
N GLY A 9 -10.85 4.83 1.24
CA GLY A 9 -12.17 4.23 1.51
C GLY A 9 -12.27 3.66 2.92
N ASN A 10 -12.76 2.43 3.03
CA ASN A 10 -12.97 1.78 4.33
C ASN A 10 -11.65 1.38 5.03
N LEU A 11 -10.53 1.26 4.30
CA LEU A 11 -9.22 1.02 4.91
C LEU A 11 -8.69 2.24 5.67
N GLY A 12 -8.95 3.44 5.15
CA GLY A 12 -8.50 4.69 5.76
C GLY A 12 -9.26 5.07 7.02
N ARG A 13 -10.53 4.65 7.14
CA ARG A 13 -11.40 4.99 8.28
C ARG A 13 -10.86 4.48 9.63
N SER A 14 -10.17 3.34 9.64
CA SER A 14 -9.64 2.74 10.88
C SER A 14 -8.23 3.22 11.24
N THR A 15 -7.51 3.86 10.30
CA THR A 15 -6.05 4.04 10.39
C THR A 15 -5.60 5.51 10.29
N GLY A 16 -6.53 6.44 10.06
CA GLY A 16 -6.22 7.86 9.93
C GLY A 16 -5.78 8.28 8.52
N GLY A 17 -5.87 7.38 7.54
CA GLY A 17 -5.69 7.67 6.12
C GLY A 17 -4.28 7.46 5.58
N GLU A 18 -3.22 7.58 6.37
CA GLU A 18 -1.85 7.30 5.93
C GLU A 18 -1.04 6.54 6.99
N VAL A 19 -0.29 5.53 6.54
CA VAL A 19 0.59 4.74 7.39
C VAL A 19 1.95 4.62 6.72
N CYS A 20 3.00 4.94 7.47
CA CYS A 20 4.37 4.87 6.97
C CYS A 20 5.20 3.85 7.75
N VAL A 21 6.06 3.13 7.05
CA VAL A 21 7.00 2.15 7.61
C VAL A 21 8.43 2.53 7.25
N GLU A 22 9.35 2.20 8.16
CA GLU A 22 10.78 2.30 7.88
C GLU A 22 11.31 1.01 7.27
N LEU A 23 11.99 1.16 6.14
CA LEU A 23 12.60 0.09 5.37
C LEU A 23 14.13 0.22 5.46
N GLY A 24 14.78 -0.93 5.65
CA GLY A 24 16.25 -1.03 5.67
C GLY A 24 16.91 -0.98 4.29
N GLY A 25 16.12 -0.95 3.20
CA GLY A 25 16.61 -0.93 1.83
C GLY A 25 15.48 -0.81 0.80
N CYS A 26 15.83 -0.82 -0.48
CA CYS A 26 14.86 -0.90 -1.58
C CYS A 26 14.21 -2.29 -1.56
N VAL A 27 12.90 -2.35 -1.51
CA VAL A 27 12.12 -3.59 -1.67
C VAL A 27 11.04 -3.37 -2.71
N GLU A 28 10.35 -4.44 -3.12
CA GLU A 28 9.17 -4.29 -3.97
C GLU A 28 8.05 -3.57 -3.25
N VAL A 29 7.28 -2.77 -4.00
CA VAL A 29 6.12 -2.07 -3.45
C VAL A 29 5.11 -3.04 -2.86
N ALA A 30 4.88 -4.19 -3.50
CA ALA A 30 3.97 -5.22 -3.00
C ALA A 30 4.39 -5.74 -1.61
N GLU A 31 5.69 -5.98 -1.43
CA GLU A 31 6.24 -6.37 -0.13
C GLU A 31 6.08 -5.27 0.92
N ALA A 32 6.39 -4.02 0.55
CA ALA A 32 6.25 -2.88 1.44
C ALA A 32 4.80 -2.65 1.89
N VAL A 33 3.83 -2.76 0.97
CA VAL A 33 2.40 -2.70 1.29
C VAL A 33 2.00 -3.86 2.21
N GLY A 34 2.47 -5.08 1.94
CA GLY A 34 2.24 -6.22 2.83
C GLY A 34 2.74 -5.98 4.27
N ARG A 35 3.90 -5.34 4.43
CA ARG A 35 4.43 -4.94 5.75
C ARG A 35 3.53 -3.91 6.44
N VAL A 36 3.03 -2.91 5.69
CA VAL A 36 2.09 -1.91 6.22
C VAL A 36 0.82 -2.58 6.74
N LEU A 37 0.21 -3.47 5.96
CA LEU A 37 -1.04 -4.15 6.35
C LEU A 37 -0.86 -5.02 7.60
N ARG A 38 0.26 -5.75 7.69
CA ARG A 38 0.62 -6.53 8.87
C ARG A 38 0.82 -5.65 10.11
N ALA A 39 1.49 -4.50 9.96
CA ALA A 39 1.66 -3.54 11.05
C ALA A 39 0.33 -3.00 11.58
N LEU A 40 -0.70 -2.98 10.73
CA LEU A 40 -2.06 -2.55 11.07
C LEU A 40 -2.96 -3.70 11.54
N GLY A 41 -2.46 -4.94 11.52
CA GLY A 41 -3.26 -6.12 11.86
C GLY A 41 -4.42 -6.38 10.90
N ILE A 42 -4.33 -5.91 9.65
CA ILE A 42 -5.39 -6.06 8.66
C ILE A 42 -5.18 -7.39 7.89
N PRO A 43 -6.08 -8.38 8.03
CA PRO A 43 -5.98 -9.65 7.33
C PRO A 43 -6.51 -9.51 5.89
N LEU A 44 -5.76 -8.81 5.05
CA LEU A 44 -6.09 -8.67 3.62
C LEU A 44 -4.98 -9.25 2.77
N ASP A 45 -5.39 -10.02 1.78
CA ASP A 45 -4.50 -10.47 0.72
C ASP A 45 -4.23 -9.35 -0.28
N LEU A 46 -3.02 -9.31 -0.83
CA LEU A 46 -2.63 -8.30 -1.82
C LEU A 46 -3.52 -8.35 -3.07
N GLU A 47 -4.10 -9.50 -3.40
CA GLU A 47 -5.04 -9.68 -4.53
C GLU A 47 -6.39 -8.98 -4.33
N GLU A 48 -6.77 -8.68 -3.08
CA GLU A 48 -7.96 -7.88 -2.76
C GLU A 48 -7.68 -6.37 -2.76
N LEU A 49 -6.47 -5.96 -3.14
CA LEU A 49 -6.04 -4.57 -3.07
C LEU A 49 -5.67 -4.04 -4.45
N LEU A 50 -6.06 -2.79 -4.67
CA LEU A 50 -5.54 -1.99 -5.77
C LEU A 50 -4.50 -1.03 -5.20
N VAL A 51 -3.27 -1.16 -5.69
CA VAL A 51 -2.14 -0.29 -5.33
C VAL A 51 -1.82 0.61 -6.52
N THR A 52 -1.88 1.93 -6.30
CA THR A 52 -1.60 2.95 -7.32
C THR A 52 -0.58 3.96 -6.82
N SER A 53 -0.03 4.76 -7.74
CA SER A 53 0.78 5.93 -7.37
C SER A 53 -0.06 6.96 -6.60
N GLU A 54 0.59 7.96 -6.01
CA GLU A 54 -0.11 9.11 -5.40
C GLU A 54 -1.05 9.84 -6.37
N ARG A 55 -0.85 9.70 -7.69
CA ARG A 55 -1.70 10.28 -8.73
C ARG A 55 -2.86 9.37 -9.15
N GLY A 56 -2.94 8.16 -8.60
CA GLY A 56 -3.94 7.16 -8.97
C GLY A 56 -3.58 6.36 -10.23
N GLU A 57 -2.33 6.47 -10.70
CA GLU A 57 -1.85 5.75 -11.88
C GLU A 57 -1.38 4.34 -11.50
N PRO A 58 -1.52 3.34 -12.38
CA PRO A 58 -0.99 2.01 -12.14
C PRO A 58 0.54 2.06 -12.00
N LEU A 59 1.06 1.28 -11.06
CA LEU A 59 2.50 1.16 -10.87
C LEU A 59 3.10 0.22 -11.94
N PRO A 60 4.34 0.45 -12.38
CA PRO A 60 5.03 -0.48 -13.25
C PRO A 60 5.19 -1.84 -12.56
N ALA A 61 5.15 -2.92 -13.33
CA ALA A 61 5.42 -4.25 -12.81
C ALA A 61 6.82 -4.30 -12.18
N GLY A 62 6.93 -4.82 -10.95
CA GLY A 62 8.19 -4.84 -10.20
C GLY A 62 8.63 -3.48 -9.66
N ALA A 63 7.73 -2.49 -9.55
CA ALA A 63 8.03 -1.22 -8.93
C ALA A 63 8.64 -1.41 -7.53
N THR A 64 9.72 -0.68 -7.26
CA THR A 64 10.42 -0.73 -5.97
C THR A 64 10.20 0.54 -5.16
N THR A 65 10.39 0.46 -3.84
CA THR A 65 10.26 1.59 -2.91
C THR A 65 11.29 2.70 -3.14
N CYS A 66 12.33 2.44 -3.93
CA CYS A 66 13.31 3.43 -4.36
C CYS A 66 12.85 4.29 -5.53
N GLN A 67 11.94 3.77 -6.35
CA GLN A 67 11.28 4.53 -7.41
C GLN A 67 10.00 5.20 -6.90
N VAL A 68 9.34 4.55 -5.93
CA VAL A 68 8.03 4.97 -5.43
C VAL A 68 8.03 4.90 -3.90
N SER A 69 8.17 6.07 -3.26
CA SER A 69 8.18 6.18 -1.80
C SER A 69 6.78 6.31 -1.19
N ARG A 70 5.76 6.60 -2.01
CA ARG A 70 4.37 6.75 -1.57
C ARG A 70 3.39 6.12 -2.55
N VAL A 71 2.39 5.42 -2.02
CA VAL A 71 1.34 4.77 -2.80
C VAL A 71 -0.03 5.01 -2.20
N ARG A 72 -1.07 4.78 -3.00
CA ARG A 72 -2.46 4.69 -2.57
C ARG A 72 -2.91 3.24 -2.59
N VAL A 73 -3.63 2.83 -1.55
CA VAL A 73 -4.15 1.46 -1.42
C VAL A 73 -5.65 1.53 -1.21
N VAL A 74 -6.38 0.84 -2.10
CA VAL A 74 -7.84 0.74 -2.06
C VAL A 74 -8.19 -0.74 -1.97
N ARG A 75 -9.19 -1.10 -1.15
CA ARG A 75 -9.75 -2.44 -1.16
C ARG A 75 -10.67 -2.61 -2.38
N LEU A 76 -10.43 -3.62 -3.19
CA LEU A 76 -11.31 -4.03 -4.26
C LEU A 76 -12.52 -4.75 -3.65
N TYR A 77 -13.73 -4.26 -3.94
CA TYR A 77 -14.94 -5.01 -3.65
C TYR A 77 -15.17 -6.00 -4.79
N LYS A 78 -15.00 -7.30 -4.51
CA LYS A 78 -15.57 -8.34 -5.37
C LYS A 78 -17.09 -8.33 -5.15
N GLY A 79 -17.80 -7.50 -5.91
CA GLY A 79 -19.26 -7.56 -5.95
C GLY A 79 -19.70 -8.91 -6.51
N GLY A 80 -20.61 -9.58 -5.78
CA GLY A 80 -21.31 -10.78 -6.24
C GLY A 80 -22.57 -10.44 -7.02
#